data_AF-A0A069DSV3-F1
#
_entry.id   AF-A0A069DSV3-F1
#
_cell.length_a   1.000
_cell.length_b   1.000
_cell.length_c   1.000
_cell.angle_alpha   90.00
_cell.angle_beta   90.00
_cell.angle_gamma   90.00
#
_symmetry.space_group_name_H-M   'P 1'
#
loop_
_entity.id
_entity.type
_entity.pdbx_description
1 polymer ?
#
loop_
_entity_poly.entity_id
_entity_poly.type
_entity_poly.pdbx_seq_one_letter_code
_entity_poly.pdbx_strand_id
1 'polypeptide(L)'
;MMQLNSLRNICYINKNNFINCKAVLQRNIELSRNKRLFSSTSPSKMRFLQYTCRNNGPQRLGVQLSQDSDIIEISAVTASVPNNLVDFLKGGDEYMEKAKRIIAEAKSVVDPNEVNILAPITKPDKILCVGLNYKSHCDEQKVAHPEEPIFFNKFPSTIVGPTDNVLHPPNSKALDWEIELGIVIGRQCRRVHKADANNYIFGYTVCQDISARDWQSPKKNGGQWLFAKSMDTFCPLGPAVVAKEFVCDPTELKLRCSVNGIVMQEGNTSDMVHDVYNIVSYLSHCITLLPGDVILTGTPSGVGLFRNPRIFLKAGDVIESEITGLGKLCNTIVE
;
A
#
# COMPACT_ATOMS: atom_id res chain seq x y z
N MET A 1 41.62 5.04 53.51
CA MET A 1 42.45 3.83 53.53
C MET A 1 42.61 3.36 52.09
N MET A 2 43.84 3.44 51.58
CA MET A 2 44.39 2.96 50.29
C MET A 2 43.62 3.34 49.00
N GLN A 3 43.95 4.46 48.34
CA GLN A 3 45.03 4.65 47.34
C GLN A 3 44.92 3.81 46.07
N LEU A 4 44.70 4.50 44.94
CA LEU A 4 45.69 4.62 43.86
C LEU A 4 45.39 5.85 42.97
N ASN A 5 46.30 6.83 43.03
CA ASN A 5 46.51 7.95 42.11
C ASN A 5 47.00 7.39 40.74
N SER A 6 47.17 8.11 39.61
CA SER A 6 47.50 9.51 39.30
C SER A 6 47.28 9.73 37.77
N LEU A 7 46.59 10.80 37.34
CA LEU A 7 47.12 12.04 36.74
C LEU A 7 48.00 11.96 35.47
N ARG A 8 47.48 12.67 34.44
CA ARG A 8 48.11 13.73 33.60
C ARG A 8 48.82 13.39 32.27
N ASN A 9 48.36 14.15 31.27
CA ASN A 9 48.93 14.48 29.95
C ASN A 9 50.44 14.72 29.94
N ILE A 10 51.10 14.45 28.80
CA ILE A 10 52.08 15.31 28.11
C ILE A 10 52.32 14.80 26.68
N CYS A 11 52.31 15.73 25.71
CA CYS A 11 52.75 15.57 24.32
C CYS A 11 54.25 15.32 24.20
N TYR A 12 54.67 14.53 23.20
CA TYR A 12 55.93 14.73 22.49
C TYR A 12 55.75 14.47 20.97
N ILE A 13 56.19 15.44 20.18
CA ILE A 13 56.33 15.39 18.72
C ILE A 13 57.75 14.89 18.41
N ASN A 14 57.94 13.91 17.51
CA ASN A 14 58.98 14.03 16.47
C ASN A 14 58.83 13.13 15.23
N LYS A 15 58.83 13.84 14.10
CA LYS A 15 59.12 13.61 12.67
C LYS A 15 59.69 12.27 12.14
N ASN A 16 59.16 11.96 10.94
CA ASN A 16 59.76 11.32 9.75
C ASN A 16 60.03 9.81 9.77
N ASN A 17 59.16 9.05 9.08
CA ASN A 17 59.57 8.00 8.13
C ASN A 17 58.45 7.71 7.13
N PHE A 18 58.66 8.09 5.87
CA PHE A 18 57.82 7.73 4.73
C PHE A 18 57.99 6.25 4.41
N ILE A 19 56.90 5.48 4.42
CA ILE A 19 56.85 4.14 3.81
C ILE A 19 56.02 4.23 2.53
N ASN A 20 56.64 3.76 1.45
CA ASN A 20 56.24 3.87 0.05
C ASN A 20 55.02 2.98 -0.27
N CYS A 21 53.85 3.58 -0.54
CA CYS A 21 52.57 2.91 -0.81
C CYS A 21 52.50 2.08 -2.11
N LYS A 22 53.58 1.92 -2.89
CA LYS A 22 53.53 1.16 -4.17
C LYS A 22 53.65 -0.35 -4.03
N ALA A 23 54.19 -0.89 -2.93
CA ALA A 23 54.42 -2.34 -2.80
C ALA A 23 53.21 -3.14 -2.26
N VAL A 24 52.24 -2.49 -1.61
CA VAL A 24 51.03 -3.16 -1.08
C VAL A 24 49.95 -3.32 -2.14
N LEU A 25 49.96 -2.47 -3.18
CA LEU A 25 48.96 -2.52 -4.26
C LEU A 25 49.14 -3.68 -5.24
N GLN A 26 50.35 -4.18 -5.46
CA GLN A 26 50.55 -5.28 -6.43
C GLN A 26 50.17 -6.65 -5.87
N ARG A 27 50.24 -6.87 -4.55
CA ARG A 27 49.91 -8.19 -3.94
C ARG A 27 48.41 -8.46 -3.84
N ASN A 28 47.58 -7.43 -3.87
CA ASN A 28 46.11 -7.57 -3.86
C ASN A 28 45.50 -7.74 -5.25
N ILE A 29 46.28 -7.56 -6.33
CA ILE A 29 45.77 -7.65 -7.71
C ILE A 29 45.74 -9.12 -8.21
N GLU A 30 46.55 -10.02 -7.64
CA GLU A 30 46.59 -11.42 -8.10
C GLU A 30 45.60 -12.36 -7.40
N LEU A 31 45.03 -11.97 -6.24
CA LEU A 31 44.07 -12.80 -5.49
C LEU A 31 42.59 -12.55 -5.86
N SER A 32 42.29 -11.65 -6.80
CA SER A 32 40.91 -11.31 -7.19
C SER A 32 40.38 -12.05 -8.42
N ARG A 33 41.18 -12.91 -9.07
CA ARG A 33 40.82 -13.49 -10.38
C ARG A 33 39.90 -14.72 -10.38
N ASN A 34 39.32 -15.12 -9.25
CA ASN A 34 38.35 -16.24 -9.21
C ASN A 34 37.23 -16.04 -8.19
N LYS A 35 36.54 -14.89 -8.24
CA LYS A 35 35.17 -14.82 -7.70
C LYS A 35 34.20 -14.73 -8.85
N ARG A 36 33.39 -15.79 -9.02
CA ARG A 36 32.16 -15.71 -9.82
C ARG A 36 31.35 -14.55 -9.25
N LEU A 37 31.29 -13.46 -10.00
CA LEU A 37 30.40 -12.35 -9.71
C LEU A 37 28.97 -12.88 -9.89
N PHE A 38 28.32 -13.23 -8.79
CA PHE A 38 26.87 -13.30 -8.79
C PHE A 38 26.41 -11.88 -9.11
N SER A 39 25.77 -11.72 -10.27
CA SER A 39 25.10 -10.50 -10.65
C SER A 39 24.14 -10.12 -9.53
N SER A 40 24.49 -9.09 -8.75
CA SER A 40 23.54 -8.43 -7.87
C SER A 40 22.67 -7.55 -8.77
N THR A 41 21.69 -8.18 -9.42
CA THR A 41 20.61 -7.42 -10.05
C THR A 41 19.98 -6.57 -8.95
N SER A 42 20.00 -5.25 -9.10
CA SER A 42 19.18 -4.37 -8.29
C SER A 42 17.76 -4.94 -8.27
N PRO A 43 17.10 -5.03 -7.10
CA PRO A 43 15.76 -5.61 -7.04
C PRO A 43 14.87 -4.83 -8.00
N SER A 44 14.34 -5.52 -9.01
CA SER A 44 13.40 -4.93 -9.97
C SER A 44 12.13 -4.56 -9.21
N LYS A 45 11.60 -3.35 -9.40
CA LYS A 45 10.36 -2.93 -8.73
C LYS A 45 9.27 -3.97 -8.99
N MET A 46 8.59 -4.43 -7.95
CA MET A 46 7.54 -5.44 -8.09
C MET A 46 6.20 -4.82 -7.73
N ARG A 47 5.33 -4.73 -8.74
CA ARG A 47 3.94 -4.27 -8.63
C ARG A 47 3.04 -5.47 -8.92
N PHE A 48 2.43 -6.05 -7.90
CA PHE A 48 1.59 -7.24 -8.02
C PHE A 48 0.18 -6.84 -8.41
N LEU A 49 -0.34 -7.45 -9.47
CA LEU A 49 -1.69 -7.19 -9.97
C LEU A 49 -2.35 -8.49 -10.41
N GLN A 50 -3.68 -8.45 -10.50
CA GLN A 50 -4.48 -9.56 -10.99
C GLN A 50 -5.18 -9.12 -12.27
N TYR A 51 -5.39 -10.04 -13.21
CA TYR A 51 -6.07 -9.74 -14.47
C TYR A 51 -6.81 -10.96 -15.01
N THR A 52 -7.70 -10.73 -15.96
CA THR A 52 -8.26 -11.76 -16.85
C THR A 52 -7.97 -11.39 -18.29
N CYS A 53 -7.78 -12.37 -19.18
CA CYS A 53 -7.81 -12.08 -20.62
C CYS A 53 -9.16 -11.46 -21.00
N ARG A 54 -9.19 -10.59 -22.03
CA ARG A 54 -10.40 -9.86 -22.49
C ARG A 54 -11.64 -10.75 -22.70
N ASN A 55 -11.47 -12.03 -22.99
CA ASN A 55 -12.56 -13.00 -23.16
C ASN A 55 -13.05 -13.61 -21.82
N ASN A 56 -12.85 -12.92 -20.69
CA ASN A 56 -13.16 -13.41 -19.34
C ASN A 56 -12.55 -14.78 -19.04
N GLY A 57 -11.28 -14.93 -19.43
CA GLY A 57 -10.47 -16.09 -19.06
C GLY A 57 -10.30 -16.21 -17.54
N PRO A 58 -9.68 -17.29 -17.05
CA PRO A 58 -9.39 -17.44 -15.63
C PRO A 58 -8.56 -16.26 -15.11
N GLN A 59 -8.82 -15.85 -13.87
CA GLN A 59 -7.99 -14.88 -13.16
C GLN A 59 -6.53 -15.36 -13.15
N ARG A 60 -5.60 -14.44 -13.37
CA ARG A 60 -4.15 -14.64 -13.29
C ARG A 60 -3.51 -13.65 -12.32
N LEU A 61 -2.33 -14.02 -11.82
CA LEU A 61 -1.47 -13.18 -11.01
C LEU A 61 -0.23 -12.80 -11.81
N GLY A 62 0.07 -11.51 -11.87
CA GLY A 62 1.20 -10.97 -12.60
C GLY A 62 1.97 -9.91 -11.83
N VAL A 63 3.15 -9.58 -12.35
CA VAL A 63 4.03 -8.54 -11.81
C VAL A 63 4.43 -7.56 -12.91
N GLN A 64 4.30 -6.28 -12.61
CA GLN A 64 4.83 -5.17 -13.41
C GLN A 64 6.14 -4.65 -12.81
N LEU A 65 7.12 -4.35 -13.68
CA LEU A 65 8.42 -3.80 -13.29
C LEU A 65 8.45 -2.27 -13.21
N SER A 66 7.50 -1.63 -13.89
CA SER A 66 7.17 -0.22 -13.70
C SER A 66 5.68 -0.05 -13.92
N GLN A 67 5.13 1.10 -13.54
CA GLN A 67 3.74 1.40 -13.86
C GLN A 67 3.54 1.29 -15.38
N ASP A 68 2.43 0.66 -15.77
CA ASP A 68 2.00 0.46 -17.16
C ASP A 68 2.99 -0.34 -18.04
N SER A 69 3.99 -1.00 -17.46
CA SER A 69 4.85 -1.93 -18.20
C SER A 69 4.09 -3.21 -18.57
N ASP A 70 4.72 -4.02 -19.40
CA ASP A 70 4.27 -5.39 -19.61
C ASP A 70 4.12 -6.14 -18.27
N ILE A 71 3.17 -7.06 -18.26
CA ILE A 71 2.86 -7.90 -17.11
C ILE A 71 3.62 -9.21 -17.28
N ILE A 72 4.50 -9.51 -16.33
CA ILE A 72 5.11 -10.83 -16.24
C ILE A 72 4.15 -11.74 -15.50
N GLU A 73 3.57 -12.72 -16.19
CA GLU A 73 2.64 -13.67 -15.58
C GLU A 73 3.41 -14.64 -14.67
N ILE A 74 3.07 -14.67 -13.37
CA ILE A 74 3.72 -15.58 -12.42
C ILE A 74 2.90 -16.85 -12.13
N SER A 75 1.60 -16.85 -12.43
CA SER A 75 0.70 -17.99 -12.19
C SER A 75 0.71 -19.07 -13.28
N ALA A 76 0.83 -18.74 -14.57
CA ALA A 76 0.84 -19.78 -15.64
C ALA A 76 2.17 -20.53 -15.75
N VAL A 77 3.29 -19.94 -15.36
CA VAL A 77 4.62 -20.50 -15.63
C VAL A 77 4.88 -21.75 -14.81
N THR A 78 4.29 -21.87 -13.61
CA THR A 78 4.30 -23.10 -12.83
C THR A 78 2.95 -23.31 -12.17
N ALA A 79 2.39 -24.53 -12.25
CA ALA A 79 1.14 -24.89 -11.56
C ALA A 79 1.22 -24.76 -10.02
N SER A 80 2.39 -24.43 -9.47
CA SER A 80 2.64 -24.27 -8.04
C SER A 80 2.42 -22.86 -7.50
N VAL A 81 2.28 -21.85 -8.37
CA VAL A 81 2.01 -20.46 -7.96
C VAL A 81 0.50 -20.18 -8.08
N PRO A 82 -0.18 -19.74 -7.02
CA PRO A 82 -1.61 -19.44 -7.06
C PRO A 82 -1.96 -18.32 -8.06
N ASN A 83 -3.21 -18.33 -8.54
CA ASN A 83 -3.75 -17.33 -9.45
C ASN A 83 -4.24 -16.04 -8.74
N ASN A 84 -4.08 -15.94 -7.42
CA ASN A 84 -4.52 -14.78 -6.64
C ASN A 84 -3.47 -14.39 -5.59
N LEU A 85 -3.42 -13.10 -5.27
CA LEU A 85 -2.39 -12.56 -4.39
C LEU A 85 -2.57 -13.00 -2.93
N VAL A 86 -3.80 -13.21 -2.45
CA VAL A 86 -4.04 -13.67 -1.07
C VAL A 86 -3.40 -15.04 -0.82
N ASP A 87 -3.65 -16.02 -1.68
CA ASP A 87 -3.06 -17.35 -1.57
C ASP A 87 -1.57 -17.36 -1.88
N PHE A 88 -1.12 -16.46 -2.77
CA PHE A 88 0.30 -16.23 -2.98
C PHE A 88 1.01 -15.79 -1.68
N LEU A 89 0.42 -14.85 -0.94
CA LEU A 89 0.97 -14.36 0.31
C LEU A 89 0.97 -15.41 1.42
N LYS A 90 -0.01 -16.34 1.44
CA LYS A 90 -0.02 -17.47 2.39
C LYS A 90 1.17 -18.42 2.18
N GLY A 91 1.68 -18.55 0.95
CA GLY A 91 2.89 -19.34 0.66
C GLY A 91 4.19 -18.65 1.07
N GLY A 92 4.14 -17.37 1.46
CA GLY A 92 5.26 -16.63 2.03
C GLY A 92 6.51 -16.62 1.15
N ASP A 93 7.66 -16.83 1.79
CA ASP A 93 8.98 -16.69 1.14
C ASP A 93 9.20 -17.71 0.01
N GLU A 94 8.58 -18.90 0.09
CA GLU A 94 8.69 -19.92 -0.96
C GLU A 94 8.15 -19.39 -2.30
N TYR A 95 6.94 -18.81 -2.29
CA TYR A 95 6.32 -18.28 -3.51
C TYR A 95 6.96 -16.98 -3.97
N MET A 96 7.49 -16.18 -3.05
CA MET A 96 8.28 -15.00 -3.41
C MET A 96 9.56 -15.37 -4.17
N GLU A 97 10.29 -16.41 -3.74
CA GLU A 97 11.48 -16.88 -4.44
C GLU A 97 11.14 -17.49 -5.81
N LYS A 98 10.00 -18.17 -5.96
CA LYS A 98 9.51 -18.63 -7.27
C LYS A 98 9.18 -17.44 -8.18
N ALA A 99 8.48 -16.43 -7.68
CA ALA A 99 8.16 -15.23 -8.45
C ALA A 99 9.42 -14.52 -8.94
N LYS A 100 10.42 -14.32 -8.08
CA LYS A 100 11.72 -13.74 -8.46
C LYS A 100 12.39 -14.49 -9.60
N ARG A 101 12.37 -15.83 -9.58
CA ARG A 101 12.94 -16.66 -10.66
C ARG A 101 12.17 -16.49 -11.97
N ILE A 102 10.84 -16.53 -11.93
CA ILE A 102 9.99 -16.34 -13.11
C ILE A 102 10.22 -14.95 -13.72
N ILE A 103 10.27 -13.92 -12.87
CA ILE A 103 10.54 -12.53 -13.27
C ILE A 103 11.91 -12.41 -13.94
N ALA A 104 12.95 -13.04 -13.39
CA ALA A 104 14.29 -13.02 -13.96
C ALA A 104 14.38 -13.73 -15.33
N GLU A 105 13.52 -14.73 -15.57
CA GLU A 105 13.45 -15.44 -16.85
C GLU A 105 12.56 -14.74 -17.90
N ALA A 106 11.62 -13.90 -17.47
CA ALA A 106 10.67 -13.14 -18.30
C ALA A 106 9.98 -13.98 -19.40
N LYS A 107 9.63 -15.25 -19.09
CA LYS A 107 9.13 -16.22 -20.08
C LYS A 107 7.70 -15.96 -20.57
N SER A 108 6.87 -15.32 -19.76
CA SER A 108 5.46 -15.06 -20.07
C SER A 108 5.17 -13.60 -19.82
N VAL A 109 5.05 -12.85 -20.90
CA VAL A 109 4.88 -11.40 -20.91
C VAL A 109 3.56 -11.10 -21.61
N VAL A 110 2.72 -10.29 -20.97
CA VAL A 110 1.38 -9.94 -21.43
C VAL A 110 1.27 -8.42 -21.51
N ASP A 111 0.76 -7.92 -22.64
CA ASP A 111 0.49 -6.48 -22.80
C ASP A 111 -0.68 -6.09 -21.87
N PRO A 112 -0.51 -5.10 -20.97
CA PRO A 112 -1.58 -4.63 -20.08
C PRO A 112 -2.83 -4.14 -20.82
N ASN A 113 -2.71 -3.71 -22.09
CA ASN A 113 -3.84 -3.30 -22.91
C ASN A 113 -4.70 -4.49 -23.36
N GLU A 114 -4.16 -5.71 -23.42
CA GLU A 114 -4.87 -6.90 -23.92
C GLU A 114 -5.64 -7.66 -22.83
N VAL A 115 -5.68 -7.12 -21.61
CA VAL A 115 -6.29 -7.75 -20.44
C VAL A 115 -7.23 -6.80 -19.70
N ASN A 116 -8.09 -7.37 -18.87
CA ASN A 116 -8.89 -6.61 -17.91
C ASN A 116 -8.17 -6.67 -16.55
N ILE A 117 -7.68 -5.53 -16.08
CA ILE A 117 -7.03 -5.43 -14.77
C ILE A 117 -8.10 -5.49 -13.67
N LEU A 118 -7.90 -6.38 -12.71
CA LEU A 118 -8.76 -6.54 -11.55
C LEU A 118 -8.17 -5.80 -10.34
N ALA A 119 -8.94 -5.73 -9.25
CA ALA A 119 -8.36 -5.40 -7.95
C ALA A 119 -7.19 -6.36 -7.65
N PRO A 120 -6.06 -5.88 -7.09
CA PRO A 120 -4.91 -6.74 -6.81
C PRO A 120 -5.18 -7.73 -5.65
N ILE A 121 -6.25 -7.50 -4.87
CA ILE A 121 -6.75 -8.35 -3.80
C ILE A 121 -8.27 -8.48 -4.00
N THR A 122 -8.80 -9.70 -4.23
CA THR A 122 -10.23 -9.90 -4.55
C THR A 122 -11.03 -10.63 -3.47
N LYS A 123 -10.37 -11.30 -2.51
CA LYS A 123 -11.02 -12.07 -1.42
C LYS A 123 -10.17 -12.10 -0.13
N PRO A 124 -9.86 -10.93 0.47
CA PRO A 124 -9.18 -10.92 1.76
C PRO A 124 -10.09 -11.48 2.86
N ASP A 125 -9.52 -11.87 4.00
CA ASP A 125 -10.31 -12.26 5.17
C ASP A 125 -11.07 -11.04 5.73
N LYS A 126 -10.41 -9.88 5.77
CA LYS A 126 -11.01 -8.63 6.23
C LYS A 126 -10.44 -7.39 5.56
N ILE A 127 -11.28 -6.35 5.52
CA ILE A 127 -10.91 -4.97 5.21
C ILE A 127 -11.19 -4.15 6.46
N LEU A 128 -10.13 -3.60 7.05
CA LEU A 128 -10.20 -2.74 8.23
C LEU A 128 -9.96 -1.30 7.78
N CYS A 129 -10.60 -0.34 8.43
CA CYS A 129 -10.57 1.06 8.02
C CYS A 129 -10.34 1.96 9.23
N VAL A 130 -9.67 3.10 9.03
CA VAL A 130 -9.38 4.07 10.10
C VAL A 130 -10.09 5.39 9.82
N GLY A 131 -10.94 5.82 10.74
CA GLY A 131 -11.61 7.12 10.66
C GLY A 131 -10.78 8.23 11.30
N LEU A 132 -11.00 9.47 10.84
CA LEU A 132 -10.41 10.69 11.43
C LEU A 132 -8.89 10.62 11.58
N ASN A 133 -8.20 10.01 10.61
CA ASN A 133 -6.77 9.74 10.72
C ASN A 133 -5.88 10.74 9.98
N TYR A 134 -6.42 11.83 9.43
CA TYR A 134 -5.65 12.94 8.87
C TYR A 134 -5.98 14.21 9.63
N LYS A 135 -4.96 14.98 10.01
CA LYS A 135 -5.15 16.23 10.77
C LYS A 135 -6.00 17.21 9.97
N SER A 136 -5.73 17.36 8.67
CA SER A 136 -6.52 18.20 7.76
C SER A 136 -8.01 17.81 7.74
N HIS A 137 -8.32 16.51 7.73
CA HIS A 137 -9.71 16.02 7.74
C HIS A 137 -10.41 16.23 9.10
N CYS A 138 -9.67 16.19 10.20
CA CYS A 138 -10.21 16.57 11.51
C CYS A 138 -10.48 18.08 11.57
N ASP A 139 -9.56 18.88 11.02
CA ASP A 139 -9.63 20.34 11.04
C ASP A 139 -10.81 20.87 10.20
N GLU A 140 -11.11 20.30 9.03
CA GLU A 140 -12.28 20.69 8.22
C GLU A 140 -13.61 20.38 8.92
N GLN A 141 -13.61 19.37 9.80
CA GLN A 141 -14.73 18.99 10.65
C GLN A 141 -14.83 19.77 11.95
N LYS A 142 -13.75 20.47 12.33
CA LYS A 142 -13.59 21.16 13.62
C LYS A 142 -13.73 20.19 14.81
N VAL A 143 -13.13 18.99 14.67
CA VAL A 143 -13.06 17.99 15.74
C VAL A 143 -11.62 17.81 16.21
N ALA A 144 -11.45 17.33 17.44
CA ALA A 144 -10.13 17.02 17.97
C ALA A 144 -9.49 15.84 17.23
N HIS A 145 -8.16 15.84 17.13
CA HIS A 145 -7.41 14.70 16.61
C HIS A 145 -7.54 13.54 17.61
N PRO A 146 -7.96 12.34 17.18
CA PRO A 146 -8.11 11.21 18.09
C PRO A 146 -6.81 10.84 18.80
N GLU A 147 -6.88 10.55 20.11
CA GLU A 147 -5.73 10.02 20.86
C GLU A 147 -5.46 8.54 20.53
N GLU A 148 -6.53 7.79 20.23
CA GLU A 148 -6.48 6.41 19.76
C GLU A 148 -7.14 6.29 18.37
N PRO A 149 -6.65 5.40 17.48
CA PRO A 149 -7.23 5.26 16.16
C PRO A 149 -8.65 4.67 16.22
N ILE A 150 -9.56 5.23 15.41
CA ILE A 150 -10.96 4.81 15.35
C ILE A 150 -11.12 3.79 14.22
N PHE A 151 -11.41 2.54 14.57
CA PHE A 151 -11.54 1.46 13.60
C PHE A 151 -12.98 1.14 13.22
N PHE A 152 -13.18 0.83 11.96
CA PHE A 152 -14.38 0.20 11.40
C PHE A 152 -13.95 -0.78 10.30
N ASN A 153 -14.92 -1.32 9.56
CA ASN A 153 -14.63 -2.29 8.52
C ASN A 153 -15.49 -2.07 7.28
N LYS A 154 -14.99 -2.63 6.17
CA LYS A 154 -15.76 -2.92 4.96
C LYS A 154 -15.80 -4.43 4.75
N PHE A 155 -16.74 -4.91 3.95
CA PHE A 155 -16.78 -6.32 3.58
C PHE A 155 -15.94 -6.58 2.32
N PRO A 156 -15.26 -7.73 2.21
CA PRO A 156 -14.57 -8.16 0.98
C PRO A 156 -15.43 -8.07 -0.29
N SER A 157 -16.75 -8.25 -0.18
CA SER A 157 -17.69 -8.16 -1.30
C SER A 157 -17.82 -6.75 -1.90
N THR A 158 -17.32 -5.72 -1.22
CA THR A 158 -17.38 -4.33 -1.69
C THR A 158 -16.24 -3.97 -2.64
N ILE A 159 -15.24 -4.85 -2.79
CA ILE A 159 -14.06 -4.60 -3.62
C ILE A 159 -14.44 -4.57 -5.09
N VAL A 160 -13.97 -3.53 -5.78
CA VAL A 160 -13.96 -3.44 -7.24
C VAL A 160 -12.57 -2.99 -7.73
N GLY A 161 -12.26 -3.29 -8.98
CA GLY A 161 -10.98 -3.01 -9.60
C GLY A 161 -10.73 -1.53 -9.90
N PRO A 162 -9.54 -1.22 -10.45
CA PRO A 162 -9.12 0.16 -10.69
C PRO A 162 -9.91 0.89 -11.76
N THR A 163 -10.64 0.18 -12.62
CA THR A 163 -11.46 0.75 -13.70
C THR A 163 -12.92 0.31 -13.67
N ASP A 164 -13.30 -0.46 -12.64
CA ASP A 164 -14.66 -0.96 -12.50
C ASP A 164 -15.62 0.17 -12.09
N ASN A 165 -16.90 0.00 -12.36
CA ASN A 165 -17.91 0.97 -11.96
C ASN A 165 -18.19 0.91 -10.45
N VAL A 166 -18.56 2.06 -9.89
CA VAL A 166 -19.10 2.18 -8.53
C VAL A 166 -20.59 2.45 -8.64
N LEU A 167 -21.39 1.62 -7.98
CA LEU A 167 -22.84 1.75 -7.92
C LEU A 167 -23.24 2.92 -7.03
N HIS A 168 -24.14 3.76 -7.54
CA HIS A 168 -24.83 4.79 -6.78
C HIS A 168 -26.09 4.19 -6.17
N PRO A 169 -26.12 3.95 -4.84
CA PRO A 169 -27.26 3.27 -4.24
C PRO A 169 -28.54 4.11 -4.39
N PRO A 170 -29.68 3.52 -4.83
CA PRO A 170 -30.92 4.28 -5.04
C PRO A 170 -31.51 4.85 -3.73
N ASN A 171 -31.06 4.33 -2.59
CA ASN A 171 -31.44 4.76 -1.25
C ASN A 171 -30.47 5.78 -0.62
N SER A 172 -29.49 6.28 -1.37
CA SER A 172 -28.54 7.32 -0.96
C SER A 172 -28.70 8.56 -1.82
N LYS A 173 -28.51 9.75 -1.24
CA LYS A 173 -28.43 11.03 -1.95
C LYS A 173 -27.13 11.79 -1.66
N ALA A 174 -26.24 11.19 -0.89
CA ALA A 174 -25.05 11.84 -0.39
C ALA A 174 -23.83 10.90 -0.49
N LEU A 175 -23.61 10.38 -1.69
CA LEU A 175 -22.45 9.55 -2.01
C LEU A 175 -21.19 10.42 -2.09
N ASP A 176 -20.12 10.00 -1.43
CA ASP A 176 -18.90 10.81 -1.24
C ASP A 176 -17.64 9.98 -1.51
N TRP A 177 -16.54 10.67 -1.81
CA TRP A 177 -15.22 10.10 -2.09
C TRP A 177 -14.29 10.28 -0.89
N GLU A 178 -13.36 9.35 -0.74
CA GLU A 178 -12.29 9.36 0.27
C GLU A 178 -11.08 8.60 -0.30
N ILE A 179 -10.11 9.30 -0.89
CA ILE A 179 -8.85 8.64 -1.31
C ILE A 179 -8.05 8.23 -0.08
N GLU A 180 -7.54 6.99 -0.07
CA GLU A 180 -6.75 6.46 1.02
C GLU A 180 -5.55 5.63 0.54
N LEU A 181 -4.52 5.56 1.37
CA LEU A 181 -3.47 4.57 1.27
C LEU A 181 -3.98 3.23 1.80
N GLY A 182 -3.83 2.16 1.02
CA GLY A 182 -4.14 0.80 1.44
C GLY A 182 -2.87 0.05 1.87
N ILE A 183 -2.84 -0.49 3.08
CA ILE A 183 -1.79 -1.41 3.55
C ILE A 183 -2.25 -2.84 3.24
N VAL A 184 -1.38 -3.65 2.63
CA VAL A 184 -1.60 -5.09 2.46
C VAL A 184 -0.69 -5.88 3.38
N ILE A 185 -1.29 -6.72 4.22
CA ILE A 185 -0.55 -7.58 5.16
C ILE A 185 0.03 -8.78 4.41
N GLY A 186 1.32 -9.05 4.60
CA GLY A 186 2.02 -10.16 3.95
C GLY A 186 2.24 -11.37 4.84
N ARG A 187 2.20 -11.19 6.15
CA ARG A 187 2.48 -12.23 7.15
C ARG A 187 1.50 -12.11 8.31
N GLN A 188 1.16 -13.25 8.92
CA GLN A 188 0.30 -13.26 10.10
C GLN A 188 0.88 -12.35 11.19
N CYS A 189 0.08 -11.40 11.67
CA CYS A 189 0.50 -10.36 12.61
C CYS A 189 -0.38 -10.41 13.86
N ARG A 190 0.23 -10.58 15.04
CA ARG A 190 -0.46 -10.59 16.34
C ARG A 190 0.43 -9.99 17.42
N ARG A 191 -0.10 -9.00 18.16
CA ARG A 191 0.57 -8.29 19.27
C ARG A 191 1.97 -7.82 18.88
N VAL A 192 2.08 -7.22 17.70
CA VAL A 192 3.34 -6.77 17.12
C VAL A 192 3.63 -5.34 17.59
N HIS A 193 4.85 -5.08 18.03
CA HIS A 193 5.30 -3.74 18.37
C HIS A 193 5.43 -2.86 17.12
N LYS A 194 5.18 -1.55 17.26
CA LYS A 194 5.27 -0.57 16.16
C LYS A 194 6.59 -0.67 15.37
N ALA A 195 7.72 -0.84 16.06
CA ALA A 195 9.03 -0.96 15.42
C ALA A 195 9.16 -2.16 14.48
N ASP A 196 8.38 -3.23 14.73
CA ASP A 196 8.40 -4.46 13.95
C ASP A 196 7.30 -4.52 12.89
N ALA A 197 6.35 -3.58 12.89
CA ALA A 197 5.18 -3.60 12.03
C ALA A 197 5.54 -3.73 10.53
N ASN A 198 6.60 -3.04 10.10
CA ASN A 198 7.08 -3.09 8.72
C ASN A 198 7.42 -4.52 8.25
N ASN A 199 7.80 -5.43 9.16
CA ASN A 199 8.13 -6.82 8.81
C ASN A 199 6.91 -7.64 8.37
N TYR A 200 5.70 -7.18 8.72
CA TYR A 200 4.44 -7.87 8.43
C TYR A 200 3.68 -7.28 7.25
N ILE A 201 4.03 -6.06 6.85
CA ILE A 201 3.48 -5.41 5.66
C ILE A 201 4.10 -6.06 4.42
N PHE A 202 3.26 -6.39 3.43
CA PHE A 202 3.70 -6.80 2.10
C PHE A 202 3.99 -5.59 1.23
N GLY A 203 3.05 -4.65 1.20
CA GLY A 203 3.13 -3.51 0.32
C GLY A 203 1.93 -2.60 0.47
N TYR A 204 1.82 -1.68 -0.47
CA TYR A 204 0.85 -0.59 -0.44
C TYR A 204 0.11 -0.47 -1.78
N THR A 205 -1.12 0.01 -1.73
CA THR A 205 -1.99 0.21 -2.90
C THR A 205 -2.84 1.47 -2.75
N VAL A 206 -3.55 1.87 -3.81
CA VAL A 206 -4.52 2.97 -3.75
C VAL A 206 -5.90 2.39 -3.46
N CYS A 207 -6.68 3.07 -2.63
CA CYS A 207 -8.07 2.71 -2.38
C CYS A 207 -8.97 3.95 -2.29
N GLN A 208 -10.27 3.71 -2.48
CA GLN A 208 -11.34 4.66 -2.21
C GLN A 208 -12.26 4.11 -1.11
N ASP A 209 -12.50 4.90 -0.07
CA ASP A 209 -13.52 4.61 0.95
C ASP A 209 -14.84 5.32 0.62
N ILE A 210 -15.49 4.87 -0.46
CA ILE A 210 -16.77 5.43 -0.90
C ILE A 210 -17.78 5.38 0.25
N SER A 211 -18.47 6.49 0.46
CA SER A 211 -19.25 6.74 1.68
C SER A 211 -20.63 7.30 1.35
N ALA A 212 -21.69 6.65 1.83
CA ALA A 212 -23.06 7.20 1.79
C ALA A 212 -23.32 8.02 3.06
N ARG A 213 -23.12 9.35 3.01
CA ARG A 213 -23.09 10.23 4.19
C ARG A 213 -24.42 10.37 4.91
N ASP A 214 -25.53 10.23 4.19
CA ASP A 214 -26.89 10.18 4.75
C ASP A 214 -27.17 8.88 5.53
N TRP A 215 -26.37 7.84 5.30
CA TRP A 215 -26.33 6.62 6.12
C TRP A 215 -25.29 6.70 7.26
N GLN A 216 -24.33 7.64 7.19
CA GLN A 216 -23.29 7.86 8.20
C GLN A 216 -23.77 8.81 9.30
N SER A 217 -24.97 8.58 9.83
CA SER A 217 -25.62 9.42 10.84
C SER A 217 -25.77 8.67 12.17
N PRO A 218 -25.69 9.35 13.33
CA PRO A 218 -26.02 8.75 14.63
C PRO A 218 -27.42 8.09 14.68
N LYS A 219 -28.35 8.53 13.82
CA LYS A 219 -29.71 7.99 13.72
C LYS A 219 -29.79 6.68 12.92
N LYS A 220 -28.73 6.30 12.21
CA LYS A 220 -28.64 5.10 11.36
C LYS A 220 -27.75 4.08 12.05
N ASN A 221 -28.20 2.82 12.12
CA ASN A 221 -27.42 1.71 12.68
C ASN A 221 -26.75 1.99 14.04
N GLY A 222 -27.41 2.76 14.92
CA GLY A 222 -26.83 3.15 16.22
C GLY A 222 -25.54 3.98 16.14
N GLY A 223 -25.33 4.71 15.04
CA GLY A 223 -24.14 5.52 14.78
C GLY A 223 -22.95 4.74 14.23
N GLN A 224 -23.06 3.43 14.04
CA GLN A 224 -22.03 2.62 13.41
C GLN A 224 -21.95 2.89 11.91
N TRP A 225 -20.73 2.96 11.36
CA TRP A 225 -20.51 3.36 9.96
C TRP A 225 -20.71 2.23 8.94
N LEU A 226 -20.96 1.00 9.39
CA LEU A 226 -21.04 -0.20 8.55
C LEU A 226 -21.92 -0.02 7.30
N PHE A 227 -23.17 0.45 7.44
CA PHE A 227 -24.06 0.63 6.28
C PHE A 227 -23.64 1.77 5.35
N ALA A 228 -23.01 2.82 5.88
CA ALA A 228 -22.52 3.93 5.07
C ALA A 228 -21.26 3.58 4.29
N LYS A 229 -20.47 2.63 4.79
CA LYS A 229 -19.14 2.29 4.28
C LYS A 229 -19.13 0.96 3.51
N SER A 230 -20.12 0.08 3.68
CA SER A 230 -20.04 -1.30 3.17
C SER A 230 -21.13 -1.67 2.16
N MET A 231 -21.66 -0.71 1.39
CA MET A 231 -22.52 -1.04 0.26
C MET A 231 -21.70 -1.61 -0.91
N ASP A 232 -22.35 -2.29 -1.84
CA ASP A 232 -21.68 -2.91 -2.98
C ASP A 232 -20.82 -1.90 -3.74
N THR A 233 -19.64 -2.33 -4.22
CA THR A 233 -18.65 -1.52 -4.95
C THR A 233 -18.01 -0.35 -4.20
N PHE A 234 -18.26 -0.18 -2.89
CA PHE A 234 -17.72 0.96 -2.13
C PHE A 234 -16.22 0.88 -1.85
N CYS A 235 -15.51 -0.14 -2.32
CA CYS A 235 -14.06 -0.29 -2.12
C CYS A 235 -13.29 -0.46 -3.45
N PRO A 236 -13.22 0.56 -4.32
CA PRO A 236 -12.24 0.56 -5.41
C PRO A 236 -10.82 0.38 -4.86
N LEU A 237 -10.06 -0.56 -5.43
CA LEU A 237 -8.75 -0.97 -4.91
C LEU A 237 -7.78 -1.29 -6.06
N GLY A 238 -6.57 -0.72 -6.04
CA GLY A 238 -5.54 -1.03 -7.03
C GLY A 238 -4.63 0.14 -7.43
N PRO A 239 -4.13 0.18 -8.68
CA PRO A 239 -4.23 -0.87 -9.69
C PRO A 239 -3.33 -2.09 -9.39
N ALA A 240 -2.38 -1.94 -8.47
CA ALA A 240 -1.46 -2.97 -8.05
C ALA A 240 -1.11 -2.81 -6.56
N VAL A 241 -0.59 -3.85 -5.94
CA VAL A 241 0.14 -3.76 -4.67
C VAL A 241 1.62 -3.59 -4.97
N VAL A 242 2.16 -2.44 -4.61
CA VAL A 242 3.60 -2.17 -4.72
C VAL A 242 4.28 -2.74 -3.48
N ALA A 243 5.22 -3.67 -3.68
CA ALA A 243 5.96 -4.25 -2.55
C ALA A 243 6.71 -3.15 -1.78
N LYS A 244 6.72 -3.26 -0.44
CA LYS A 244 7.19 -2.20 0.46
C LYS A 244 8.63 -1.76 0.18
N GLU A 245 9.48 -2.63 -0.33
CA GLU A 245 10.89 -2.35 -0.65
C GLU A 245 11.04 -1.32 -1.78
N PHE A 246 9.96 -1.06 -2.53
CA PHE A 246 9.93 -0.10 -3.63
C PHE A 246 9.12 1.16 -3.32
N VAL A 247 8.62 1.28 -2.09
CA VAL A 247 7.97 2.48 -1.57
C VAL A 247 8.99 3.17 -0.67
N CYS A 248 9.50 4.34 -1.09
CA CYS A 248 10.59 5.03 -0.39
C CYS A 248 10.26 5.29 1.08
N ASP A 249 9.13 5.97 1.33
CA ASP A 249 8.63 6.21 2.67
C ASP A 249 7.09 6.22 2.62
N PRO A 250 6.41 5.22 3.20
CA PRO A 250 4.95 5.16 3.22
C PRO A 250 4.30 6.23 4.11
N THR A 251 5.11 6.98 4.86
CA THR A 251 4.67 8.11 5.68
C THR A 251 4.80 9.46 4.96
N GLU A 252 5.34 9.52 3.74
CA GLU A 252 5.51 10.77 2.97
C GLU A 252 5.03 10.64 1.50
N LEU A 253 3.91 9.95 1.27
CA LEU A 253 3.29 9.78 -0.05
C LEU A 253 2.25 10.86 -0.33
N LYS A 254 2.33 11.48 -1.52
CA LYS A 254 1.32 12.42 -2.01
C LYS A 254 0.10 11.68 -2.56
N LEU A 255 -1.08 12.12 -2.16
CA LEU A 255 -2.38 11.62 -2.60
C LEU A 255 -3.15 12.72 -3.32
N ARG A 256 -3.89 12.35 -4.38
CA ARG A 256 -4.76 13.27 -5.12
C ARG A 256 -6.04 12.57 -5.56
N CYS A 257 -7.19 13.18 -5.30
CA CYS A 257 -8.49 12.75 -5.80
C CYS A 257 -9.12 13.85 -6.64
N SER A 258 -9.63 13.51 -7.82
CA SER A 258 -10.38 14.41 -8.70
C SER A 258 -11.72 13.80 -9.08
N VAL A 259 -12.74 14.64 -9.26
CA VAL A 259 -14.05 14.23 -9.79
C VAL A 259 -14.30 15.03 -11.06
N ASN A 260 -14.53 14.33 -12.19
CA ASN A 260 -14.68 14.93 -13.52
C ASN A 260 -13.52 15.89 -13.87
N GLY A 261 -12.28 15.50 -13.54
CA GLY A 261 -11.07 16.29 -13.78
C GLY A 261 -10.85 17.46 -12.80
N ILE A 262 -11.79 17.75 -11.89
CA ILE A 262 -11.66 18.79 -10.87
C ILE A 262 -11.05 18.19 -9.61
N VAL A 263 -9.91 18.73 -9.16
CA VAL A 263 -9.24 18.27 -7.93
C VAL A 263 -10.12 18.56 -6.72
N MET A 264 -10.44 17.51 -5.98
CA MET A 264 -11.25 17.56 -4.77
C MET A 264 -10.42 17.37 -3.50
N GLN A 265 -9.44 16.46 -3.53
CA GLN A 265 -8.49 16.24 -2.45
C GLN A 265 -7.05 16.29 -2.97
N GLU A 266 -6.16 16.89 -2.18
CA GLU A 266 -4.72 16.87 -2.36
C GLU A 266 -4.08 16.83 -0.96
N GLY A 267 -3.27 15.81 -0.68
CA GLY A 267 -2.74 15.58 0.67
C GLY A 267 -1.45 14.77 0.67
N ASN A 268 -0.93 14.53 1.88
CA ASN A 268 0.26 13.72 2.12
C ASN A 268 0.01 12.78 3.31
N THR A 269 0.45 11.54 3.25
CA THR A 269 0.39 10.60 4.39
C THR A 269 1.11 11.09 5.64
N SER A 270 1.98 12.11 5.56
CA SER A 270 2.60 12.72 6.75
C SER A 270 1.64 13.56 7.58
N ASP A 271 0.47 13.85 7.02
CA ASP A 271 -0.66 14.44 7.72
C ASP A 271 -1.42 13.41 8.58
N MET A 272 -1.03 12.12 8.55
CA MET A 272 -1.67 11.11 9.39
C MET A 272 -1.49 11.41 10.88
N VAL A 273 -2.57 11.26 11.66
CA VAL A 273 -2.53 11.31 13.13
C VAL A 273 -1.84 10.06 13.67
N HIS A 274 -2.16 8.90 13.10
CA HIS A 274 -1.52 7.63 13.37
C HIS A 274 -0.94 7.04 12.08
N ASP A 275 0.39 6.94 12.02
CA ASP A 275 1.09 6.38 10.86
C ASP A 275 0.78 4.88 10.61
N VAL A 276 1.16 4.41 9.43
CA VAL A 276 0.92 3.03 8.96
C VAL A 276 1.44 1.96 9.94
N TYR A 277 2.55 2.23 10.63
CA TYR A 277 3.15 1.27 11.57
C TYR A 277 2.36 1.22 12.89
N ASN A 278 1.90 2.37 13.37
CA ASN A 278 1.05 2.46 14.54
C ASN A 278 -0.29 1.74 14.30
N ILE A 279 -0.91 1.97 13.14
CA ILE A 279 -2.17 1.32 12.75
C ILE A 279 -2.04 -0.21 12.81
N VAL A 280 -1.03 -0.77 12.14
CA VAL A 280 -0.80 -2.23 12.11
C VAL A 280 -0.52 -2.77 13.52
N SER A 281 0.33 -2.08 14.28
CA SER A 281 0.65 -2.48 15.66
C SER A 281 -0.61 -2.50 16.52
N TYR A 282 -1.40 -1.43 16.52
CA TYR A 282 -2.61 -1.30 17.34
C TYR A 282 -3.63 -2.39 17.00
N LEU A 283 -3.97 -2.55 15.71
CA LEU A 283 -4.88 -3.59 15.25
C LEU A 283 -4.42 -4.98 15.68
N SER A 284 -3.12 -5.28 15.53
CA SER A 284 -2.59 -6.61 15.84
C SER A 284 -2.73 -7.02 17.31
N HIS A 285 -2.86 -6.06 18.25
CA HIS A 285 -3.06 -6.38 19.66
C HIS A 285 -4.46 -6.93 19.92
N CYS A 286 -5.45 -6.42 19.19
CA CYS A 286 -6.86 -6.78 19.31
C CYS A 286 -7.24 -7.95 18.38
N ILE A 287 -6.82 -7.89 17.12
CA ILE A 287 -7.26 -8.77 16.03
C ILE A 287 -6.02 -9.39 15.36
N THR A 288 -6.04 -10.69 15.10
CA THR A 288 -4.99 -11.31 14.27
C THR A 288 -5.15 -10.85 12.83
N LEU A 289 -4.13 -10.20 12.26
CA LEU A 289 -4.10 -9.89 10.83
C LEU A 289 -3.49 -11.06 10.07
N LEU A 290 -4.02 -11.35 8.89
CA LEU A 290 -3.67 -12.47 8.03
C LEU A 290 -3.06 -11.98 6.71
N PRO A 291 -2.21 -12.79 6.05
CA PRO A 291 -1.74 -12.49 4.70
C PRO A 291 -2.91 -12.20 3.75
N GLY A 292 -2.86 -11.07 3.07
CA GLY A 292 -3.91 -10.57 2.17
C GLY A 292 -4.89 -9.60 2.80
N ASP A 293 -4.94 -9.43 4.14
CA ASP A 293 -5.77 -8.41 4.77
C ASP A 293 -5.40 -7.01 4.28
N VAL A 294 -6.43 -6.18 4.13
CA VAL A 294 -6.30 -4.79 3.67
C VAL A 294 -6.67 -3.84 4.79
N ILE A 295 -5.84 -2.81 5.00
CA ILE A 295 -6.13 -1.72 5.94
C ILE A 295 -6.17 -0.40 5.19
N LEU A 296 -7.34 0.25 5.21
CA LEU A 296 -7.63 1.59 4.73
C LEU A 296 -7.26 2.60 5.82
N THR A 297 -6.32 3.50 5.53
CA THR A 297 -5.63 4.30 6.57
C THR A 297 -6.30 5.63 6.90
N GLY A 298 -7.47 5.93 6.37
CA GLY A 298 -8.12 7.23 6.45
C GLY A 298 -7.77 8.14 5.27
N THR A 299 -8.50 9.25 5.19
CA THR A 299 -8.48 10.20 4.05
C THR A 299 -8.14 11.62 4.49
N PRO A 300 -7.45 12.44 3.66
CA PRO A 300 -7.22 13.86 3.93
C PRO A 300 -8.48 14.73 3.77
N SER A 301 -8.39 16.02 4.10
CA SER A 301 -9.47 16.99 3.84
C SER A 301 -9.88 17.06 2.36
N GLY A 302 -11.06 17.61 2.09
CA GLY A 302 -11.58 17.85 0.74
C GLY A 302 -12.69 16.90 0.30
N VAL A 303 -13.20 16.07 1.22
CA VAL A 303 -14.40 15.26 0.99
C VAL A 303 -15.61 16.15 0.72
N GLY A 304 -16.55 15.66 -0.06
CA GLY A 304 -17.71 16.41 -0.54
C GLY A 304 -18.62 16.96 0.58
N LEU A 305 -18.75 16.23 1.68
CA LEU A 305 -19.60 16.59 2.83
C LEU A 305 -19.23 17.93 3.50
N PHE A 306 -17.95 18.28 3.55
CA PHE A 306 -17.45 19.47 4.26
C PHE A 306 -17.13 20.65 3.33
N ARG A 307 -17.41 20.50 2.03
CA ARG A 307 -17.33 21.61 1.08
C ARG A 307 -18.48 22.60 1.28
N ASN A 308 -18.26 23.84 0.84
CA ASN A 308 -19.28 24.88 0.81
C ASN A 308 -19.42 25.47 -0.61
N PRO A 309 -20.49 25.16 -1.38
CA PRO A 309 -21.57 24.23 -1.02
C PRO A 309 -21.09 22.77 -0.95
N ARG A 310 -21.88 21.92 -0.29
CA ARG A 310 -21.63 20.46 -0.29
C ARG A 310 -21.74 19.91 -1.69
N ILE A 311 -20.90 18.94 -2.01
CA ILE A 311 -20.87 18.26 -3.31
C ILE A 311 -20.94 16.76 -3.03
N PHE A 312 -21.73 16.03 -3.81
CA PHE A 312 -21.84 14.58 -3.72
C PHE A 312 -21.82 14.00 -5.13
N LEU A 313 -21.34 12.76 -5.22
CA LEU A 313 -21.26 11.99 -6.44
C LEU A 313 -22.65 11.68 -6.98
N LYS A 314 -22.77 11.65 -8.30
CA LYS A 314 -23.97 11.29 -9.05
C LYS A 314 -23.61 10.28 -10.14
N ALA A 315 -24.61 9.54 -10.61
CA ALA A 315 -24.44 8.71 -11.80
C ALA A 315 -23.86 9.54 -12.97
N GLY A 316 -22.85 8.98 -13.63
CA GLY A 316 -22.06 9.62 -14.69
C GLY A 316 -20.80 10.33 -14.21
N ASP A 317 -20.64 10.60 -12.91
CA ASP A 317 -19.39 11.17 -12.39
C ASP A 317 -18.22 10.17 -12.50
N VAL A 318 -17.03 10.67 -12.79
CA VAL A 318 -15.79 9.88 -12.84
C VAL A 318 -14.87 10.32 -11.72
N ILE A 319 -14.47 9.37 -10.87
CA ILE A 319 -13.50 9.57 -9.79
C ILE A 319 -12.13 9.10 -10.26
N GLU A 320 -11.14 9.98 -10.13
CA GLU A 320 -9.74 9.67 -10.39
C GLU A 320 -8.94 9.80 -9.09
N SER A 321 -8.30 8.71 -8.64
CA SER A 321 -7.57 8.65 -7.37
C SER A 321 -6.15 8.18 -7.59
N GLU A 322 -5.16 8.96 -7.21
CA GLU A 322 -3.76 8.69 -7.46
C GLU A 322 -2.92 8.85 -6.19
N ILE A 323 -2.00 7.90 -5.96
CA ILE A 323 -0.94 8.05 -4.97
C ILE A 323 0.40 7.92 -5.70
N THR A 324 1.28 8.91 -5.50
CA THR A 324 2.57 8.98 -6.19
C THR A 324 3.39 7.71 -5.94
N GLY A 325 3.78 7.03 -7.02
CA GLY A 325 4.55 5.78 -6.98
C GLY A 325 3.70 4.51 -6.84
N LEU A 326 2.43 4.61 -6.44
CA LEU A 326 1.53 3.45 -6.32
C LEU A 326 0.63 3.26 -7.54
N GLY A 327 0.19 4.34 -8.19
CA GLY A 327 -0.61 4.31 -9.40
C GLY A 327 -1.94 5.05 -9.23
N LYS A 328 -2.88 4.78 -10.14
CA LYS A 328 -4.14 5.51 -10.27
C LYS A 328 -5.35 4.58 -10.45
N LEU A 329 -6.46 4.96 -9.83
CA LEU A 329 -7.81 4.41 -10.06
C LEU A 329 -8.61 5.41 -10.90
N CYS A 330 -9.52 4.90 -11.73
CA CYS A 330 -10.48 5.68 -12.52
C CYS A 330 -11.82 4.94 -12.53
N ASN A 331 -12.74 5.33 -11.66
CA ASN A 331 -14.01 4.62 -11.47
C ASN A 331 -15.18 5.52 -11.87
N THR A 332 -16.11 4.98 -12.67
CA THR A 332 -17.33 5.70 -13.08
C THR A 332 -18.47 5.35 -12.14
N ILE A 333 -19.22 6.36 -11.69
CA ILE A 333 -20.43 6.17 -10.91
C ILE A 333 -21.58 5.78 -11.85
N VAL A 334 -22.26 4.69 -11.56
CA VAL A 334 -23.40 4.19 -12.35
C VAL A 334 -24.60 3.90 -11.46
N GLU A 335 -25.79 3.78 -12.03
CA GLU A 335 -27.01 3.39 -11.28
C GLU A 335 -27.02 1.93 -10.82
#